data_AF-A0A392NN52-F1
#
_entry.id   AF-A0A392NN52-F1
#
_cell.length_a   1.000
_cell.length_b   1.000
_cell.length_c   1.000
_cell.angle_alpha   90.00
_cell.angle_beta   90.00
_cell.angle_gamma   90.00
#
_symmetry.space_group_name_H-M   'P 1'
#
loop_
_entity.id
_entity.type
_entity.pdbx_description
1 polymer ?
#
loop_
_entity_poly.entity_id
_entity_poly.type
_entity_poly.pdbx_seq_one_letter_code
_entity_poly.pdbx_strand_id
1 'polypeptide(L)'
;NMLDGPVPEELGLLKFANEINLENNNLSGRITFSREVGEKFKLAGNVGLCLGKNYNCSGDGGSSSSLCQLNPCKMLTNVNPPDVDSNWFPWLFWILMYAAAEL
;
A
#
# COMPACT_ATOMS: atom_id res chain seq x y z
N ASN A 1 -20.41 -3.50 -2.32
CA ASN A 1 -20.36 -4.23 -1.03
C ASN A 1 -19.68 -3.32 -0.01
N MET A 2 -19.53 -3.73 1.25
CA MET A 2 -18.79 -2.98 2.28
C MET A 2 -17.59 -3.80 2.79
N LEU A 3 -16.92 -4.50 1.88
CA LEU A 3 -15.73 -5.28 2.23
C LEU A 3 -14.61 -4.30 2.60
N ASP A 4 -13.93 -4.56 3.72
CA ASP A 4 -12.81 -3.76 4.19
C ASP A 4 -11.58 -4.62 4.44
N GLY A 5 -10.47 -3.97 4.80
CA GLY A 5 -9.23 -4.65 5.14
C GLY A 5 -8.32 -4.91 3.93
N PRO A 6 -7.22 -5.64 4.15
CA PRO A 6 -6.23 -5.91 3.14
C PRO A 6 -6.71 -6.95 2.13
N VAL A 7 -6.24 -6.85 0.88
CA VAL A 7 -6.47 -7.89 -0.11
C VAL A 7 -5.57 -9.10 0.21
N PRO A 8 -6.14 -10.31 0.44
CA PRO A 8 -5.35 -11.48 0.78
C PRO A 8 -4.44 -11.92 -0.38
N GLU A 9 -3.22 -12.37 -0.07
CA GLU A 9 -2.29 -12.89 -1.08
C GLU A 9 -2.81 -14.17 -1.73
N GLU A 10 -3.67 -14.90 -1.03
CA GLU A 10 -4.33 -16.13 -1.48
C GLU A 10 -5.21 -15.88 -2.72
N LEU A 11 -5.72 -14.66 -2.92
CA LEU A 11 -6.40 -14.31 -4.17
C LEU A 11 -5.47 -14.42 -5.39
N GLY A 12 -4.17 -14.26 -5.17
CA GLY A 12 -3.12 -14.53 -6.16
C GLY A 12 -3.05 -15.98 -6.64
N LEU A 13 -3.59 -16.92 -5.87
CA LEU A 13 -3.61 -18.35 -6.20
C LEU A 13 -4.78 -18.72 -7.13
N LEU A 14 -5.77 -17.83 -7.27
CA LEU A 14 -6.97 -18.05 -8.07
C LEU A 14 -6.71 -17.85 -9.57
N LYS A 15 -5.77 -18.62 -10.14
CA LYS A 15 -5.39 -18.56 -11.56
C LYS A 15 -6.55 -18.89 -12.51
N PHE A 16 -7.48 -19.72 -12.05
CA PHE A 16 -8.65 -20.18 -12.82
C PHE A 16 -9.94 -19.45 -12.46
N ALA A 17 -9.87 -18.42 -11.60
CA ALA A 17 -11.05 -17.60 -11.39
C ALA A 17 -11.48 -16.94 -12.71
N ASN A 18 -12.79 -16.81 -12.87
CA ASN A 18 -13.38 -15.92 -13.87
C ASN A 18 -13.26 -14.47 -13.36
N GLU A 19 -14.11 -13.59 -13.85
CA GLU A 19 -14.16 -12.21 -13.39
C GLU A 19 -14.77 -12.12 -11.98
N ILE A 20 -14.07 -11.45 -11.08
CA ILE A 20 -14.52 -11.17 -9.70
C ILE A 20 -14.63 -9.66 -9.55
N ASN A 21 -15.84 -9.17 -9.29
CA ASN A 21 -16.08 -7.75 -9.08
C ASN A 21 -15.96 -7.36 -7.60
N LEU A 22 -14.95 -6.56 -7.26
CA LEU A 22 -14.70 -5.99 -5.94
C LEU A 22 -14.68 -4.45 -5.99
N GLU A 23 -15.24 -3.85 -7.03
CA GLU A 23 -15.27 -2.39 -7.19
C GLU A 23 -16.08 -1.72 -6.09
N ASN A 24 -15.71 -0.47 -5.78
CA ASN A 24 -16.44 0.38 -4.82
C ASN A 24 -16.62 -0.31 -3.46
N ASN A 25 -15.52 -0.82 -2.90
CA ASN A 25 -15.43 -1.30 -1.52
C ASN A 25 -14.41 -0.46 -0.75
N ASN A 26 -14.16 -0.84 0.50
CA ASN A 26 -13.16 -0.20 1.37
C ASN A 26 -11.90 -1.06 1.51
N LEU A 27 -11.54 -1.80 0.45
CA LEU A 27 -10.33 -2.62 0.45
C LEU A 27 -9.10 -1.72 0.45
N SER A 28 -8.04 -2.19 1.08
CA SER A 28 -6.82 -1.42 1.29
C SER A 28 -5.56 -2.26 1.12
N GLY A 29 -4.42 -1.59 1.05
CA GLY A 29 -3.11 -2.23 0.98
C GLY A 29 -2.57 -2.40 -0.44
N ARG A 30 -1.40 -3.03 -0.50
CA ARG A 30 -0.64 -3.21 -1.74
C ARG A 30 -1.07 -4.47 -2.45
N ILE A 31 -1.31 -4.37 -3.76
CA ILE A 31 -1.49 -5.55 -4.61
C ILE A 31 -0.15 -6.28 -4.77
N THR A 32 -0.14 -7.57 -4.42
CA THR A 32 1.05 -8.44 -4.44
C THR A 32 1.02 -9.55 -5.51
N PHE A 33 -0.14 -9.84 -6.10
CA PHE A 33 -0.32 -10.91 -7.10
C PHE A 33 -0.05 -10.46 -8.54
N SER A 34 0.24 -11.41 -9.44
CA SER A 34 0.60 -11.10 -10.83
C SER A 34 -0.50 -10.35 -11.59
N ARG A 35 -0.10 -9.62 -12.65
CA ARG A 35 -1.04 -8.88 -13.53
C ARG A 35 -2.12 -9.79 -14.12
N GLU A 36 -1.75 -10.98 -14.58
CA GLU A 36 -2.67 -11.97 -15.16
C GLU A 36 -3.82 -12.34 -14.21
N VAL A 37 -3.49 -12.51 -12.91
CA VAL A 37 -4.48 -12.81 -11.88
C VAL A 37 -5.26 -11.55 -11.54
N GLY A 38 -4.58 -10.42 -11.38
CA GLY A 38 -5.22 -9.17 -11.01
C GLY A 38 -6.16 -8.58 -12.06
N GLU A 39 -5.96 -8.87 -13.35
CA GLU A 39 -6.88 -8.48 -14.43
C GLU A 39 -8.26 -9.14 -14.31
N LYS A 40 -8.35 -10.27 -13.59
CA LYS A 40 -9.62 -10.93 -13.28
C LYS A 40 -10.39 -10.24 -12.17
N PHE A 41 -9.71 -9.44 -11.35
CA PHE A 41 -10.32 -8.71 -10.24
C PHE A 41 -10.62 -7.27 -10.65
N LYS A 42 -11.89 -6.87 -10.60
CA LYS A 42 -12.25 -5.46 -10.72
C LYS A 42 -12.08 -4.78 -9.37
N LEU A 43 -11.06 -3.92 -9.25
CA LEU A 43 -10.63 -3.31 -7.99
C LEU A 43 -10.83 -1.79 -7.96
N ALA A 44 -11.39 -1.19 -9.03
CA ALA A 44 -11.62 0.23 -9.12
C ALA A 44 -12.51 0.77 -7.99
N GLY A 45 -12.32 2.03 -7.60
CA GLY A 45 -13.11 2.67 -6.55
C GLY A 45 -12.74 2.25 -5.10
N ASN A 46 -11.75 1.39 -4.91
CA ASN A 46 -11.18 1.12 -3.59
C ASN A 46 -10.01 2.09 -3.31
N VAL A 47 -10.28 3.17 -2.58
CA VAL A 47 -9.33 4.28 -2.36
C VAL A 47 -8.06 3.83 -1.61
N GLY A 48 -8.17 2.82 -0.76
CA GLY A 48 -7.06 2.29 0.03
C GLY A 48 -6.12 1.36 -0.75
N LEU A 49 -6.49 0.94 -1.96
CA LEU A 49 -5.68 0.04 -2.77
C LEU A 49 -4.61 0.78 -3.54
N CYS A 50 -3.46 0.13 -3.67
CA CYS A 50 -2.36 0.68 -4.44
C CYS A 50 -1.59 -0.38 -5.22
N LEU A 51 -1.03 0.04 -6.36
CA LEU A 51 -0.28 -0.81 -7.27
C LEU A 51 1.23 -0.69 -7.03
N GLY A 52 1.94 -1.81 -6.91
CA GLY A 52 3.40 -1.80 -6.76
C GLY A 52 4.13 -1.29 -8.01
N LYS A 53 5.45 -1.00 -7.89
CA LYS A 53 6.27 -0.59 -9.05
C LYS A 53 6.48 -1.69 -10.11
N ASN A 54 6.11 -2.94 -9.81
CA ASN A 54 6.30 -4.08 -10.69
C ASN A 54 5.26 -4.18 -11.81
N TYR A 55 4.26 -3.30 -11.80
CA TYR A 55 3.23 -3.28 -12.83
C TYR A 55 3.53 -2.13 -13.78
N ASN A 56 3.95 -2.47 -15.01
CA ASN A 56 4.15 -1.46 -16.03
C ASN A 56 2.79 -1.04 -16.60
N CYS A 57 2.30 0.11 -16.17
CA CYS A 57 1.15 0.77 -16.75
C CYS A 57 1.63 1.85 -17.74
N SER A 58 2.29 1.42 -18.83
CA SER A 58 2.63 2.30 -19.95
C SER A 58 1.36 2.55 -20.78
N GLY A 59 1.05 3.83 -21.00
CA GLY A 59 -0.15 4.30 -21.69
C GLY A 59 -0.16 4.07 -23.21
N ASP A 60 0.18 2.86 -23.67
CA ASP A 60 -0.01 2.45 -25.06
C ASP A 60 -1.38 1.79 -25.21
N GLY A 61 -2.41 2.64 -25.31
CA GLY A 61 -3.56 2.47 -26.20
C GLY A 61 -4.44 1.21 -26.17
N GLY A 62 -4.37 0.29 -25.19
CA GLY A 62 -5.14 -0.96 -25.35
C GLY A 62 -5.57 -1.78 -24.14
N SER A 63 -5.20 -1.47 -22.90
CA SER A 63 -5.73 -2.21 -21.75
C SER A 63 -5.73 -1.35 -20.50
N SER A 64 -6.82 -0.61 -20.30
CA SER A 64 -7.17 -0.03 -18.99
C SER A 64 -7.61 -1.16 -18.05
N SER A 65 -6.67 -2.05 -17.72
CA SER A 65 -6.90 -3.07 -16.69
C SER A 65 -7.32 -2.36 -15.41
N SER A 66 -8.28 -2.94 -14.69
CA SER A 66 -8.74 -2.46 -13.37
C SER A 66 -7.57 -2.16 -12.42
N LEU A 67 -6.46 -2.89 -12.58
CA LEU A 67 -5.20 -2.67 -11.87
C LEU A 67 -4.56 -1.31 -12.20
N CYS A 68 -4.48 -0.92 -13.47
CA CYS A 68 -3.86 0.34 -13.88
C CYS A 68 -4.74 1.57 -13.57
N GLN A 69 -5.96 1.37 -13.05
CA GLN A 69 -6.80 2.43 -12.49
C GLN A 69 -6.48 2.73 -11.03
N LEU A 70 -5.71 1.85 -10.36
CA LEU A 70 -5.27 2.05 -8.98
C LEU A 70 -4.10 3.03 -8.92
N ASN A 71 -4.04 3.80 -7.83
CA ASN A 71 -2.90 4.67 -7.57
C ASN A 71 -1.63 3.84 -7.32
N PRO A 72 -0.45 4.29 -7.76
CA PRO A 72 0.79 3.65 -7.37
C PRO A 72 0.94 3.70 -5.86
N CYS A 73 1.38 2.59 -5.26
CA CYS A 73 1.77 2.59 -3.87
C CYS A 73 2.88 3.62 -3.70
N LYS A 74 2.70 4.52 -2.74
CA LYS A 74 3.80 5.28 -2.19
C LYS A 74 4.74 4.27 -1.55
N MET A 75 5.67 3.74 -2.33
CA MET A 75 6.86 3.15 -1.76
C MET A 75 7.51 4.28 -0.99
N LEU A 76 7.69 4.10 0.31
CA LEU A 76 8.62 4.89 1.09
C LEU A 76 10.02 4.63 0.49
N THR A 77 10.31 5.18 -0.69
CA THR A 77 11.67 5.24 -1.24
C THR A 77 12.52 6.28 -0.53
N ASN A 78 11.98 6.88 0.52
CA ASN A 78 12.74 7.26 1.69
C ASN A 78 12.16 6.47 2.86
N VAL A 79 12.68 5.27 3.09
CA VAL A 79 12.96 4.94 4.48
C VAL A 79 14.30 5.66 4.75
N ASN A 80 14.30 6.96 5.08
CA ASN A 80 14.51 7.26 6.49
C ASN A 80 13.68 6.33 7.37
N PRO A 81 14.32 5.56 8.29
CA PRO A 81 13.61 4.65 9.21
C PRO A 81 12.33 5.30 9.74
N PRO A 82 11.25 4.51 9.90
CA PRO A 82 9.88 5.00 10.09
C PRO A 82 9.93 6.15 11.05
N ASP A 83 9.53 7.34 10.60
CA ASP A 83 9.45 8.58 11.38
C ASP A 83 10.11 8.41 12.75
N VAL A 84 11.45 8.49 12.81
CA VAL A 84 12.10 8.84 14.07
C VAL A 84 11.61 10.26 14.28
N ASP A 85 10.43 10.35 14.89
CA ASP A 85 9.84 11.60 15.32
C ASP A 85 10.98 12.30 16.01
N SER A 86 11.34 13.48 15.49
CA SER A 86 12.41 14.32 16.02
C SER A 86 12.07 14.86 17.42
N ASN A 87 11.13 14.19 18.12
CA ASN A 87 10.61 14.42 19.44
C ASN A 87 10.80 13.22 20.38
N TRP A 88 11.59 12.18 20.04
CA TRP A 88 11.78 11.04 20.95
C TRP A 88 12.90 11.18 21.99
N PHE A 89 13.54 12.34 22.17
CA PHE A 89 14.46 12.55 23.31
C PHE A 89 14.33 13.86 24.12
N PRO A 90 13.15 14.45 24.35
CA PRO A 90 13.04 15.59 25.27
C PRO A 90 13.30 15.22 26.74
N TRP A 91 13.13 13.94 27.13
CA TRP A 91 13.24 13.53 28.55
C TRP A 91 14.66 13.08 28.91
N LEU A 92 15.35 12.35 28.02
CA LEU A 92 16.76 11.97 28.22
C LEU A 92 17.69 13.19 28.16
N PHE A 93 17.38 14.18 27.32
CA PHE A 93 18.14 15.42 27.28
C PHE A 93 17.91 16.28 28.55
N TRP A 94 16.70 16.29 29.09
CA TRP A 94 16.41 16.90 30.40
C TRP A 94 17.12 16.18 31.56
N ILE A 95 17.17 14.85 31.57
CA ILE A 95 17.88 14.09 32.61
C ILE A 95 19.38 14.38 32.56
N LEU A 96 19.99 14.43 31.37
CA LEU A 96 21.41 14.75 31.21
C LEU A 96 21.73 16.21 31.59
N MET A 97 20.84 17.16 31.33
CA MET A 97 21.02 18.56 31.74
C MET A 97 20.79 18.76 33.24
N TYR A 98 19.81 18.08 33.86
CA TYR A 98 19.57 18.13 35.30
C TYR A 98 20.72 17.50 36.09
N ALA A 99 21.27 16.38 35.62
CA ALA A 99 22.43 15.73 36.24
C ALA A 99 23.74 16.54 36.11
N ALA A 100 23.84 17.44 35.13
CA ALA A 100 24.99 18.32 34.96
C ALA A 100 24.89 19.63 35.77
N ALA A 101 23.75 19.93 36.39
CA ALA A 101 23.51 21.14 37.17
C ALA A 101 23.75 20.98 38.68
N GLU A 102 24.11 19.77 39.15
CA GLU A 102 24.44 19.48 40.56
C GLU A 102 25.95 19.27 40.80
N LEU A 103 26.82 19.84 39.94
CA LEU A 103 28.26 19.96 40.18
C LEU A 103 28.68 21.41 40.45
#